data_AF-A0A933EW78-F1
#
_entry.id   AF-A0A933EW78-F1
#
_cell.length_a   1.000
_cell.length_b   1.000
_cell.length_c   1.000
_cell.angle_alpha   90.00
_cell.angle_beta   90.00
_cell.angle_gamma   90.00
#
_symmetry.space_group_name_H-M   'P 1'
#
loop_
_entity.id
_entity.type
_entity.pdbx_description
1 polymer ?
#
loop_
_entity_poly.entity_id
_entity_poly.type
_entity_poly.pdbx_seq_one_letter_code
_entity_poly.pdbx_strand_id
1 'polypeptide(L)'
;MDENLILEELDREAEKVVAKYDRKHAAVLTLLHLAQDRVGQVTPAVEGWVSKWTEVPVVHVHEVVTFYSMYRQKPVGKRHIRFCTTTSCMLMGS
;
A
#
# COMPACT_ATOMS: atom_id res chain seq x y z
N MET A 1 12.17 -5.99 -13.95
CA MET A 1 10.74 -6.33 -14.07
C MET A 1 10.01 -5.02 -13.92
N ASP A 2 9.41 -4.51 -14.99
CA ASP A 2 8.88 -3.15 -15.03
C ASP A 2 7.66 -3.00 -14.11
N GLU A 3 7.75 -2.13 -13.11
CA GLU A 3 6.67 -1.91 -12.13
C GLU A 3 5.36 -1.45 -12.78
N ASN A 4 5.45 -0.72 -13.90
CA ASN A 4 4.29 -0.23 -14.65
C ASN A 4 3.46 -1.37 -15.27
N LEU A 5 4.11 -2.45 -15.74
CA LEU A 5 3.41 -3.60 -16.29
C LEU A 5 2.59 -4.33 -15.21
N ILE A 6 3.14 -4.42 -13.99
CA ILE A 6 2.46 -5.03 -12.84
C ILE A 6 1.23 -4.19 -12.44
N LEU A 7 1.33 -2.86 -12.52
CA LEU A 7 0.23 -1.96 -12.19
C LEU A 7 -0.92 -2.07 -13.20
N GLU A 8 -0.63 -2.23 -14.50
CA GLU A 8 -1.65 -2.47 -15.52
C GLU A 8 -2.40 -3.80 -15.30
N GLU A 9 -1.70 -4.85 -14.84
CA GLU A 9 -2.35 -6.12 -14.49
C GLU A 9 -3.33 -5.99 -13.31
N LEU A 10 -3.06 -5.06 -12.38
CA LEU A 10 -3.87 -4.83 -11.19
C LEU A 10 -5.13 -3.99 -11.44
N ASP A 11 -5.29 -3.37 -12.60
CA ASP A 11 -6.40 -2.46 -12.89
C ASP A 11 -7.78 -3.12 -12.71
N ARG A 12 -7.91 -4.40 -13.11
CA ARG A 12 -9.16 -5.16 -12.94
C ARG A 12 -9.47 -5.44 -11.47
N GLU A 13 -8.45 -5.61 -10.64
CA GLU A 13 -8.64 -5.81 -9.20
C GLU A 13 -8.91 -4.49 -8.48
N ALA A 14 -8.24 -3.42 -8.91
CA ALA A 14 -8.47 -2.07 -8.41
C ALA A 14 -9.91 -1.61 -8.64
N GLU A 15 -10.47 -1.86 -9.83
CA GLU A 15 -11.87 -1.57 -10.13
C GLU A 15 -12.83 -2.24 -9.13
N LYS A 16 -12.61 -3.53 -8.83
CA LYS A 16 -13.40 -4.27 -7.84
C LYS A 16 -13.24 -3.73 -6.43
N VAL A 17 -12.07 -3.22 -6.08
CA VAL A 17 -11.80 -2.63 -4.75
C VAL A 17 -12.53 -1.29 -4.64
N VAL A 18 -12.39 -0.41 -5.63
CA VAL A 18 -13.03 0.91 -5.65
C VAL A 18 -14.55 0.78 -5.63
N ALA A 19 -15.11 -0.19 -6.36
CA ALA A 19 -16.55 -0.46 -6.39
C ALA A 19 -17.18 -0.84 -5.03
N LYS A 20 -16.37 -1.22 -4.03
CA LYS A 20 -16.86 -1.52 -2.66
C LYS A 20 -17.16 -0.27 -1.85
N TYR A 21 -16.68 0.89 -2.28
CA TYR A 21 -16.78 2.14 -1.53
C TYR A 21 -17.69 3.12 -2.25
N ASP A 22 -18.55 3.79 -1.49
CA ASP A 22 -19.39 4.89 -1.99
C ASP A 22 -18.55 6.09 -2.46
N ARG A 23 -17.39 6.30 -1.80
CA ARG A 23 -16.44 7.37 -2.13
C ARG A 23 -15.08 6.79 -2.51
N LYS A 24 -14.57 7.17 -3.68
CA LYS A 24 -13.32 6.63 -4.24
C LYS A 24 -12.09 6.86 -3.36
N HIS A 25 -12.00 8.00 -2.67
CA HIS A 25 -10.89 8.29 -1.75
C HIS A 25 -10.78 7.32 -0.55
N ALA A 26 -11.87 6.64 -0.17
CA ALA A 26 -11.82 5.67 0.92
C ALA A 26 -11.00 4.41 0.54
N ALA A 27 -10.81 4.16 -0.76
CA ALA A 27 -10.08 3.00 -1.27
C ALA A 27 -8.54 3.16 -1.21
N VAL A 28 -8.00 4.35 -0.85
CA VAL A 28 -6.56 4.64 -0.88
C VAL A 28 -5.73 3.59 -0.14
N LEU A 29 -6.11 3.26 1.10
CA LEU A 29 -5.40 2.28 1.92
C LEU A 29 -5.43 0.88 1.28
N THR A 30 -6.60 0.44 0.81
CA THR A 30 -6.77 -0.89 0.21
C THR A 30 -5.98 -1.03 -1.09
N LEU A 31 -5.96 0.02 -1.92
CA LEU A 31 -5.21 0.03 -3.18
C LEU A 31 -3.70 0.07 -2.94
N LEU A 32 -3.22 0.85 -1.96
CA LEU A 32 -1.80 0.85 -1.58
C LEU A 32 -1.36 -0.53 -1.08
N HIS A 33 -2.21 -1.20 -0.28
CA HIS A 33 -1.94 -2.57 0.16
C HIS A 33 -1.85 -3.55 -1.01
N LEU A 34 -2.82 -3.49 -1.94
CA LEU A 34 -2.85 -4.33 -3.14
C LEU A 34 -1.59 -4.16 -4.01
N ALA A 35 -1.23 -2.90 -4.29
CA ALA A 35 -0.05 -2.60 -5.09
C ALA A 35 1.24 -3.04 -4.39
N GLN A 36 1.37 -2.79 -3.08
CA GLN A 36 2.53 -3.20 -2.31
C GLN A 36 2.71 -4.73 -2.27
N ASP A 37 1.63 -5.51 -2.20
CA ASP A 37 1.73 -6.97 -2.17
C ASP A 37 2.28 -7.54 -3.49
N ARG A 38 2.03 -6.86 -4.62
CA ARG A 38 2.50 -7.31 -5.95
C ARG A 38 3.86 -6.73 -6.33
N VAL A 39 4.10 -5.46 -6.04
CA VAL A 39 5.35 -4.73 -6.37
C VAL A 39 6.42 -4.94 -5.29
N GLY A 40 6.02 -5.18 -4.04
CA GLY A 40 6.89 -5.40 -2.88
C GLY A 40 7.28 -4.14 -2.12
N GLN A 41 7.08 -2.97 -2.72
CA GLN A 41 7.32 -1.65 -2.14
C GLN A 41 6.36 -0.61 -2.75
N VAL A 42 6.23 0.54 -2.10
CA VAL A 42 5.48 1.69 -2.60
C VAL A 42 6.46 2.68 -3.22
N THR A 43 6.43 2.79 -4.55
CA THR A 43 7.23 3.76 -5.33
C THR A 43 6.38 4.95 -5.76
N PRO A 44 6.98 6.04 -6.26
CA PRO A 44 6.22 7.17 -6.82
C PRO A 44 5.26 6.76 -7.95
N ALA A 45 5.58 5.71 -8.72
CA ALA A 45 4.67 5.17 -9.73
C ALA A 45 3.42 4.53 -9.10
N VAL A 46 3.59 3.78 -8.01
CA VAL A 46 2.48 3.22 -7.22
C VAL A 46 1.60 4.35 -6.66
N GLU A 47 2.20 5.39 -6.09
CA GLU A 47 1.45 6.55 -5.57
C GLU A 47 0.64 7.25 -6.68
N GLY A 48 1.26 7.42 -7.86
CA GLY A 48 0.58 7.97 -9.04
C GLY A 48 -0.57 7.09 -9.54
N TRP A 49 -0.40 5.76 -9.52
CA TRP A 49 -1.45 4.82 -9.88
C TRP A 49 -2.63 4.87 -8.90
N VAL A 50 -2.38 4.89 -7.59
CA VAL A 50 -3.44 5.02 -6.58
C VAL A 50 -4.17 6.37 -6.72
N SER A 51 -3.44 7.46 -6.96
CA SER A 51 -4.02 8.79 -7.19
C SER A 51 -5.02 8.79 -8.35
N LYS A 52 -4.70 8.11 -9.47
CA LYS A 52 -5.62 7.98 -10.62
C LYS A 52 -6.92 7.27 -10.27
N TRP A 53 -6.85 6.18 -9.50
CA TRP A 53 -8.04 5.39 -9.12
C TRP A 53 -8.93 6.09 -8.08
N THR A 54 -8.31 6.85 -7.18
CA THR A 54 -8.99 7.43 -6.02
C THR A 54 -9.43 8.87 -6.21
N GLU A 55 -8.98 9.52 -7.29
CA GLU A 55 -9.20 10.95 -7.59
C GLU A 55 -8.65 11.88 -6.50
N VAL A 56 -7.65 11.39 -5.76
CA VAL A 56 -6.97 12.11 -4.68
C VAL A 56 -5.62 12.61 -5.20
N PRO A 57 -5.19 13.84 -4.84
CA PRO A 57 -3.86 14.34 -5.20
C PRO A 57 -2.74 13.40 -4.75
N VAL A 58 -1.72 13.20 -5.59
CA VAL A 58 -0.55 12.35 -5.26
C VAL A 58 0.09 12.75 -3.94
N VAL A 59 0.15 14.05 -3.63
CA VAL A 59 0.68 14.55 -2.34
C VAL A 59 -0.06 13.98 -1.14
N HIS A 60 -1.38 13.81 -1.22
CA HIS A 60 -2.14 13.22 -0.13
C HIS A 60 -1.93 11.71 -0.03
N VAL A 61 -1.74 11.02 -1.15
CA VAL A 61 -1.32 9.61 -1.13
C VAL A 61 0.06 9.48 -0.47
N HIS A 62 0.99 10.39 -0.77
CA HIS A 62 2.30 10.43 -0.15
C HIS A 62 2.23 10.69 1.38
N GLU A 63 1.36 11.59 1.83
CA GLU A 63 1.06 11.81 3.26
C GLU A 63 0.60 10.51 3.93
N VAL A 64 -0.31 9.76 3.29
CA VAL A 64 -0.81 8.48 3.80
C VAL A 64 0.32 7.44 3.89
N VAL A 65 1.15 7.33 2.86
CA VAL A 65 2.28 6.39 2.81
C VAL A 65 3.31 6.70 3.90
N THR A 66 3.59 7.98 4.15
CA THR A 66 4.53 8.42 5.19
C THR A 66 3.95 8.31 6.60
N PHE A 67 2.64 8.48 6.75
CA PHE A 67 1.95 8.36 8.04
C PHE A 67 1.84 6.91 8.52
N TYR A 68 1.47 5.97 7.64
CA TYR A 68 1.30 4.57 8.01
C TYR A 68 2.60 3.77 7.81
N SER A 69 3.25 3.41 8.91
CA SER A 69 4.50 2.64 8.95
C SER A 69 4.43 1.24 8.30
N MET A 70 3.25 0.76 7.92
CA MET A 70 3.07 -0.51 7.22
C MET A 70 3.44 -0.44 5.74
N TYR A 71 3.44 0.76 5.15
CA TYR A 71 3.86 0.96 3.77
C TYR A 71 5.37 1.14 3.70
N ARG A 72 5.99 0.44 2.76
CA ARG A 72 7.43 0.28 2.63
C ARG A 72 7.88 1.03 1.40
N GLN A 73 8.56 2.15 1.59
CA GLN A 73 9.15 2.93 0.49
C GLN A 73 10.50 2.36 0.00
N LYS A 74 11.01 1.33 0.67
CA LYS A 74 12.29 0.68 0.37
C LYS A 74 12.07 -0.79 0.09
N PRO A 75 12.92 -1.42 -0.74
CA PRO A 75 12.78 -2.82 -1.06
C PRO A 75 13.05 -3.65 0.19
N VAL A 76 12.18 -4.61 0.46
CA VAL A 76 12.35 -5.59 1.55
C VAL A 76 12.59 -6.98 1.00
N GLY A 77 13.18 -7.84 1.82
CA GLY A 77 13.35 -9.25 1.46
C GLY A 77 12.02 -9.99 1.31
N LYS A 78 12.08 -11.24 0.81
CA LYS A 78 10.91 -12.11 0.58
C LYS A 78 10.00 -12.26 1.81
N ARG A 79 10.55 -12.14 3.02
CA ARG A 79 9.83 -12.24 4.28
C ARG A 79 10.17 -11.04 5.16
N HIS A 80 9.14 -10.33 5.60
CA HIS A 80 9.27 -9.25 6.58
C HIS A 80 8.70 -9.72 7.92
N ILE A 81 9.59 -10.06 8.85
CA ILE A 81 9.23 -10.56 10.19
C ILE A 81 9.15 -9.36 11.13
N ARG A 82 7.99 -9.16 11.77
CA ARG A 82 7.77 -8.11 12.76
C ARG A 82 7.63 -8.73 14.14
N PHE A 83 8.48 -8.30 15.07
CA PHE A 83 8.42 -8.72 16.46
C PHE A 83 7.60 -7.72 17.28
N CYS A 84 6.69 -8.25 18.10
CA CYS A 84 5.97 -7.44 19.07
C CYS A 84 6.91 -7.10 20.22
N THR A 85 7.10 -5.81 20.48
CA THR A 85 7.90 -5.29 21.61
C THR A 85 7.03 -4.50 22.60
N THR A 86 5.71 -4.68 22.55
CA THR A 86 4.81 -4.07 23.54
C THR A 86 4.95 -4.76 24.89
N THR A 87 4.56 -4.08 25.97
CA THR A 87 4.73 -4.56 27.36
C THR A 87 4.20 -5.97 27.57
N SER A 88 3.04 -6.31 27.02
CA SER A 88 2.46 -7.65 27.16
C SER A 88 3.36 -8.75 26.57
N CYS A 89 3.98 -8.50 25.40
CA CYS A 89 4.91 -9.42 24.78
C CYS A 89 6.21 -9.52 25.59
N MET A 90 6.75 -8.37 26.03
CA MET A 90 7.99 -8.33 26.82
C MET A 90 7.86 -9.07 28.15
N LEU A 91 6.73 -8.94 28.84
CA LEU A 91 6.45 -9.66 30.09
C LEU A 91 6.39 -11.18 29.88
N MET A 92 6.01 -11.62 28.67
CA MET A 92 5.94 -13.03 28.28
C MET A 92 7.25 -13.55 27.67
N GLY A 93 8.32 -12.76 27.66
CA GLY A 93 9.65 -13.17 27.19
C GLY A 93 9.91 -13.02 25.70
N SER A 94 9.23 -12.08 25.03
CA SER A 94 9.53 -11.69 23.63
C SER A 94 10.83 -10.91 23.50
#